data_AF-A0A2A7E4X6-F1
#
_entry.id   AF-A0A2A7E4X6-F1
#
_cell.length_a   1.000
_cell.length_b   1.000
_cell.length_c   1.000
_cell.angle_alpha   90.00
_cell.angle_beta   90.00
_cell.angle_gamma   90.00
#
_symmetry.space_group_name_H-M   'P 1'
#
loop_
_entity.id
_entity.type
_entity.pdbx_description
1 polymer ?
#
loop_
_entity_poly.entity_id
_entity_poly.type
_entity_poly.pdbx_seq_one_letter_code
_entity_poly.pdbx_strand_id
1 'polypeptide(L)'
;MKLFPIGTVVKLEEVEPIIMIIGRMVVSADKRDFDYIGVPYPVGYLGEEKVLCFNHDKIVEEMHRGYMTESELVLREKLVEM
;
A
#
# COMPACT_ATOMS: atom_id res chain seq x y z
N MET A 1 -5.07 -9.80 -9.30
CA MET A 1 -5.46 -9.46 -7.90
C MET A 1 -5.85 -8.00 -7.86
N LYS A 2 -6.91 -7.59 -7.14
CA LYS A 2 -7.32 -6.17 -7.13
C LYS A 2 -6.66 -5.43 -5.97
N LEU A 3 -5.73 -4.51 -6.28
CA LEU A 3 -5.00 -3.73 -5.28
C LEU A 3 -5.92 -2.99 -4.30
N PHE A 4 -5.48 -2.81 -3.05
CA PHE A 4 -6.20 -2.02 -2.05
C PHE A 4 -6.11 -0.52 -2.34
N PRO A 5 -7.13 0.27 -1.99
CA PRO A 5 -7.07 1.73 -2.13
C PRO A 5 -6.00 2.32 -1.21
N ILE A 6 -5.47 3.49 -1.57
CA ILE A 6 -4.63 4.26 -0.66
C ILE A 6 -5.42 4.66 0.60
N GLY A 7 -4.71 4.87 1.71
CA GLY A 7 -5.32 5.06 3.03
C GLY A 7 -5.81 3.76 3.68
N THR A 8 -5.69 2.60 3.00
CA THR A 8 -5.93 1.30 3.64
C THR A 8 -4.87 1.06 4.71
N VAL A 9 -5.30 0.68 5.90
CA VAL A 9 -4.44 0.34 7.04
C VAL A 9 -4.38 -1.18 7.16
N VAL A 10 -3.17 -1.72 7.15
CA VAL A 10 -2.90 -3.16 7.09
C VAL A 10 -1.88 -3.58 8.14
N LYS A 11 -1.98 -4.82 8.57
CA LYS A 11 -0.92 -5.52 9.30
C LYS A 11 -0.16 -6.41 8.33
N LEU A 12 1.17 -6.43 8.44
CA LEU A 12 2.05 -7.22 7.60
C LEU A 12 2.65 -8.41 8.38
N GLU A 13 3.06 -9.44 7.65
CA GLU A 13 3.87 -10.55 8.17
C GLU A 13 5.20 -10.02 8.72
N GLU A 14 5.61 -10.48 9.91
CA GLU A 14 6.94 -10.23 10.50
C GLU A 14 7.35 -8.74 10.65
N VAL A 15 6.39 -7.83 10.52
CA VAL A 15 6.59 -6.38 10.69
C VAL A 15 5.75 -5.92 11.87
N GLU A 16 6.40 -5.31 12.86
CA GLU A 16 5.74 -4.87 14.09
C GLU A 16 4.83 -3.63 13.89
N PRO A 17 5.23 -2.59 13.14
CA PRO A 17 4.35 -1.45 12.88
C PRO A 17 3.15 -1.81 12.00
N ILE A 18 1.98 -1.25 12.34
CA ILE A 18 0.83 -1.19 11.43
C ILE A 18 1.15 -0.21 10.30
N ILE A 19 0.82 -0.56 9.06
CA ILE A 19 1.19 0.20 7.87
C ILE A 19 -0.06 0.77 7.19
N MET A 20 -0.04 2.05 6.84
CA MET A 20 -1.00 2.67 5.94
C MET A 20 -0.42 2.74 4.53
N ILE A 21 -1.14 2.21 3.55
CA ILE A 21 -0.77 2.28 2.13
C ILE A 21 -0.90 3.72 1.64
N ILE A 22 0.16 4.26 1.05
CA ILE A 22 0.17 5.63 0.47
C ILE A 22 0.44 5.64 -1.04
N GLY A 23 0.79 4.50 -1.64
CA GLY A 23 0.96 4.35 -3.09
C GLY A 23 0.86 2.90 -3.55
N ARG A 24 0.75 2.72 -4.87
CA ARG A 24 0.53 1.44 -5.56
C ARG A 24 1.44 1.31 -6.77
N MET A 25 1.78 0.09 -7.17
CA MET A 25 2.62 -0.21 -8.36
C MET A 25 3.91 0.63 -8.36
N VAL A 26 4.69 0.48 -7.30
CA VAL A 26 5.86 1.33 -7.03
C VAL A 26 7.11 0.64 -7.53
N VAL A 27 7.94 1.39 -8.24
CA VAL A 27 9.29 0.98 -8.59
C VAL A 27 10.26 1.58 -7.58
N SER A 28 10.95 0.74 -6.81
CA SER A 28 11.94 1.19 -5.84
C SER A 28 13.19 1.76 -6.51
N ALA A 29 14.05 2.43 -5.72
CA ALA A 29 15.30 3.02 -6.22
C ALA A 29 16.24 1.97 -6.86
N ASP A 30 16.17 0.72 -6.43
CA ASP A 30 16.90 -0.42 -6.97
C ASP A 30 16.13 -1.19 -8.06
N LYS A 31 15.12 -0.55 -8.66
CA LYS A 31 14.35 -1.03 -9.82
C LYS A 31 13.60 -2.35 -9.56
N ARG A 32 13.07 -2.52 -8.35
CA ARG A 32 12.17 -3.63 -8.03
C ARG A 32 10.74 -3.12 -7.97
N ASP A 33 9.83 -3.92 -8.53
CA ASP A 33 8.40 -3.63 -8.53
C ASP A 33 7.77 -4.13 -7.23
N PHE A 34 6.90 -3.29 -6.66
CA PHE A 34 6.12 -3.60 -5.47
C PHE A 34 4.66 -3.23 -5.67
N ASP A 35 3.77 -4.01 -5.07
CA ASP A 35 2.33 -3.70 -5.08
C ASP A 35 2.05 -2.38 -4.35
N TYR A 36 2.75 -2.13 -3.24
CA TYR A 36 2.50 -1.00 -2.34
C TYR A 36 3.76 -0.31 -1.84
N ILE A 37 3.57 0.96 -1.51
CA ILE A 37 4.42 1.71 -0.58
C ILE A 37 3.55 2.21 0.57
N GLY A 38 4.05 2.10 1.80
CA GLY A 38 3.32 2.47 3.00
C GLY A 38 4.17 3.18 4.04
N VAL A 39 3.47 3.77 5.02
CA VAL A 39 4.05 4.48 6.17
C VAL A 39 3.48 3.92 7.48
N PRO A 40 4.20 4.03 8.61
CA PRO A 40 3.68 3.60 9.90
C PRO A 40 2.40 4.37 10.28
N TYR A 41 1.35 3.68 10.67
CA TYR A 41 0.13 4.29 11.22
C TYR A 41 0.17 4.26 12.76
N PRO A 42 -0.25 5.33 13.47
CA PRO A 42 -0.79 6.61 12.97
C PRO A 42 0.27 7.69 12.72
N VAL A 43 1.56 7.34 12.79
CA VAL A 43 2.68 8.29 12.74
C VAL A 43 2.76 9.05 11.41
N GLY A 44 2.49 8.37 10.30
CA GLY A 44 2.57 8.92 8.96
C GLY A 44 3.98 8.96 8.39
N TYR A 45 4.19 9.86 7.43
CA TYR A 45 5.43 9.98 6.68
C TYR A 45 6.54 10.68 7.49
N LEU A 46 7.73 10.08 7.56
CA LEU A 46 8.87 10.59 8.32
C LEU A 46 10.14 10.81 7.47
N GLY A 47 10.05 10.67 6.15
CA GLY A 47 11.20 10.68 5.26
C GLY A 47 11.21 9.47 4.33
N GLU A 48 11.94 9.57 3.22
CA GLU A 48 12.02 8.53 2.20
C GLU A 48 12.62 7.24 2.76
N GLU A 49 13.53 7.33 3.73
CA GLU A 49 14.15 6.18 4.37
C GLU A 49 13.23 5.44 5.37
N LYS A 50 12.05 6.00 5.65
CA LYS A 50 11.06 5.47 6.61
C LYS A 50 9.82 4.91 5.93
N VAL A 51 9.76 4.92 4.59
CA VAL A 51 8.70 4.26 3.84
C VAL A 51 9.04 2.78 3.66
N LEU A 52 8.00 1.95 3.57
CA LEU A 52 8.14 0.52 3.34
C LEU A 52 7.50 0.16 2.00
N CYS A 53 8.28 -0.46 1.10
CA CYS A 53 7.73 -1.12 -0.09
C CYS A 53 7.41 -2.59 0.24
N PHE A 54 6.23 -3.06 -0.15
CA PHE A 54 5.80 -4.43 0.12
C PHE A 54 4.78 -4.93 -0.90
N ASN A 55 4.65 -6.25 -0.99
CA ASN A 55 3.70 -6.93 -1.85
C ASN A 55 2.46 -7.35 -1.07
N HIS A 56 1.35 -7.54 -1.79
CA HIS A 56 0.06 -7.87 -1.18
C HIS A 56 0.07 -9.20 -0.44
N ASP A 57 0.92 -10.15 -0.86
CA ASP A 57 1.10 -11.45 -0.21
C ASP A 57 1.64 -11.33 1.23
N LYS A 58 2.20 -10.17 1.60
CA LYS A 58 2.66 -9.87 2.96
C LYS A 58 1.57 -9.35 3.88
N ILE A 59 0.36 -9.09 3.39
CA ILE A 59 -0.73 -8.57 4.20
C ILE A 59 -1.41 -9.72 4.94
N VAL A 60 -1.36 -9.70 6.27
CA VAL A 60 -2.06 -10.68 7.11
C VAL A 60 -3.46 -10.22 7.50
N GLU A 61 -3.68 -8.91 7.57
CA GLU A 61 -4.95 -8.35 8.02
C GLU A 61 -5.19 -6.96 7.39
N GLU A 62 -6.41 -6.76 6.87
CA GLU A 62 -6.92 -5.45 6.50
C GLU A 62 -7.65 -4.84 7.71
N MET A 63 -7.00 -3.91 8.40
CA MET A 63 -7.56 -3.28 9.60
C MET A 63 -8.55 -2.16 9.25
N HIS A 64 -8.34 -1.49 8.12
CA HIS A 64 -9.25 -0.46 7.60
C HIS A 64 -9.14 -0.36 6.08
N ARG A 65 -10.27 -0.40 5.37
CA ARG A 65 -10.32 -0.11 3.93
C ARG A 65 -10.16 1.39 3.70
N GLY A 66 -9.21 1.79 2.88
CA GLY A 66 -9.07 3.18 2.42
C GLY A 66 -10.31 3.70 1.68
N TYR A 67 -10.39 5.01 1.49
CA TYR A 67 -11.59 5.63 0.96
C TYR A 67 -11.87 5.23 -0.50
N MET A 68 -13.08 4.75 -0.76
CA MET A 68 -13.50 4.26 -2.08
C MET A 68 -14.43 5.27 -2.75
N THR A 69 -13.90 5.99 -3.73
CA THR A 69 -14.67 6.89 -4.60
C THR A 69 -14.85 6.29 -5.99
N GLU A 70 -15.67 6.92 -6.83
CA GLU A 70 -15.78 6.55 -8.25
C GLU A 70 -14.43 6.63 -8.97
N SER A 71 -13.63 7.67 -8.70
CA SER A 71 -12.29 7.80 -9.28
C SER A 71 -11.35 6.68 -8.83
N GLU A 72 -11.44 6.26 -7.57
CA GLU A 72 -10.69 5.11 -7.04
C GLU A 72 -11.11 3.81 -7.74
N LEU A 73 -12.42 3.58 -7.94
CA LEU A 73 -12.92 2.42 -8.68
C LEU A 73 -12.39 2.40 -10.13
N VAL A 74 -12.47 3.54 -10.83
CA VAL A 74 -11.98 3.66 -12.22
C VAL A 74 -10.48 3.40 -12.31
N LEU A 75 -9.68 3.99 -11.41
CA LEU A 75 -8.24 3.76 -11.39
C LEU A 75 -7.92 2.29 -11.07
N ARG A 76 -8.59 1.70 -10.09
CA ARG A 76 -8.36 0.31 -9.67
C ARG A 76 -8.63 -0.70 -10.78
N GLU A 77 -9.65 -0.50 -11.62
CA GLU A 77 -9.87 -1.35 -12.81
C GLU A 77 -8.73 -1.20 -13.82
N LYS A 78 -8.29 0.03 -14.11
CA LYS A 78 -7.17 0.28 -15.05
C LYS A 78 -5.85 -0.36 -14.58
N LEU A 79 -5.57 -0.35 -13.28
CA LEU A 79 -4.37 -0.98 -12.72
C LEU A 79 -4.36 -2.51 -12.85
N VAL A 80 -5.51 -3.16 -13.03
CA VAL A 80 -5.60 -4.61 -13.25
C VAL A 80 -5.31 -4.99 -14.70
N GLU A 81 -5.51 -4.06 -15.64
CA GLU A 81 -5.27 -4.26 -17.07
C GLU A 81 -3.81 -4.02 -17.50
N MET A 82 -2.98 -3.50 -16.59
CA MET A 82 -1.54 -3.27 -16.78
C MET A 82 -0.72 -4.51 -16.42
#